data_AF-A0A952EWZ5-F1
#
_entry.id   AF-A0A952EWZ5-F1
#
_cell.length_a   1.000
_cell.length_b   1.000
_cell.length_c   1.000
_cell.angle_alpha   90.00
_cell.angle_beta   90.00
_cell.angle_gamma   90.00
#
_symmetry.space_group_name_H-M   'P 1'
#
loop_
_entity.id
_entity.type
_entity.pdbx_description
1 polymer ?
#
loop_
_entity_poly.entity_id
_entity_poly.type
_entity_poly.pdbx_seq_one_letter_code
_entity_poly.pdbx_strand_id
1 'polypeptide(L)'
;MPPTVTAAEPVTPAAPGALPGETDYHAFNAMLNLYDADGKIQFEKDREAAHQYFREHVNQNTVFFHDVDEKLDYLIKENYYEREVLDQYSRNFVKSLLDRAYAKKFRFPTFLGAFKYYTSYTLKTFDGKRYLERFEDRVCMVALTLAAG
;
A
#
# COMPACT_ATOMS: atom_id res chain seq x y z
N MET A 1 -16.94 18.33 2.83
CA MET A 1 -16.22 18.26 4.12
C MET A 1 -14.80 17.84 3.81
N PRO A 2 -13.76 18.35 4.49
CA PRO A 2 -12.42 17.79 4.34
C PRO A 2 -12.46 16.31 4.72
N PRO A 3 -11.71 15.42 4.04
CA PRO A 3 -11.55 14.04 4.50
C PRO A 3 -11.13 14.11 5.96
N THR A 4 -11.83 13.37 6.81
CA THR A 4 -11.40 13.24 8.20
C THR A 4 -10.15 12.39 8.17
N VAL A 5 -8.99 13.03 8.01
CA VAL A 5 -7.70 12.46 8.42
C VAL A 5 -7.75 12.44 9.94
N THR A 6 -8.55 11.51 10.46
CA THR A 6 -8.58 11.24 11.89
C THR A 6 -7.15 10.86 12.22
N ALA A 7 -6.50 11.66 13.06
CA ALA A 7 -5.24 11.29 13.67
C ALA A 7 -5.50 10.10 14.61
N ALA A 8 -5.81 8.94 14.03
CA ALA A 8 -5.61 7.69 14.72
C ALA A 8 -4.10 7.56 14.89
N GLU A 9 -3.66 7.46 16.14
CA GLU A 9 -2.27 7.25 16.50
C GLU A 9 -1.69 6.12 15.63
N PRO A 10 -0.42 6.26 15.18
CA PRO A 10 0.21 5.18 14.46
C PRO A 10 0.24 3.96 15.37
N VAL A 11 -0.12 2.79 14.83
CA VAL A 11 0.19 1.53 15.50
C VAL A 11 1.71 1.37 15.45
N THR A 12 2.35 1.89 16.50
CA THR A 12 3.73 1.76 17.02
C THR A 12 4.90 1.54 16.03
N PRO A 13 6.03 2.28 16.19
CA PRO A 13 7.26 1.96 15.48
C PRO A 13 7.93 0.73 16.11
N ALA A 14 8.10 -0.37 15.37
CA ALA A 14 8.80 -1.55 15.86
C ALA A 14 10.26 -1.59 15.38
N ALA A 15 11.20 -1.39 16.31
CA ALA A 15 12.48 -2.11 16.51
C ALA A 15 13.26 -1.43 17.66
N PRO A 16 14.09 -2.11 18.49
CA PRO A 16 14.46 -3.54 18.54
C PRO A 16 14.11 -4.22 19.89
N GLY A 17 13.58 -5.44 19.85
CA GLY A 17 13.28 -6.25 21.05
C GLY A 17 11.80 -6.64 21.16
N ALA A 18 11.35 -7.48 20.24
CA ALA A 18 9.98 -7.99 20.21
C ALA A 18 9.68 -8.89 21.43
N LEU A 19 8.60 -8.58 22.15
CA LEU A 19 7.99 -9.39 23.21
C LEU A 19 6.45 -9.31 23.10
N PRO A 20 5.72 -10.29 23.66
CA PRO A 20 4.70 -11.08 22.97
C PRO A 20 3.37 -10.33 22.73
N GLY A 21 2.89 -10.38 21.49
CA GLY A 21 1.67 -9.70 21.02
C GLY A 21 1.81 -9.03 19.63
N GLU A 22 3.02 -9.01 19.05
CA GLU A 22 3.26 -8.51 17.69
C GLU A 22 2.65 -9.44 16.64
N THR A 23 1.93 -8.85 15.70
CA THR A 23 1.19 -9.50 14.61
C THR A 23 2.12 -10.27 13.68
N ASP A 24 1.83 -11.55 13.48
CA ASP A 24 2.87 -12.57 13.25
C ASP A 24 3.24 -12.79 11.77
N TYR A 25 2.94 -11.83 10.88
CA TYR A 25 3.32 -11.95 9.45
C TYR A 25 4.85 -12.07 9.26
N HIS A 26 5.63 -11.54 10.20
CA HIS A 26 7.08 -11.76 10.23
C HIS A 26 7.47 -13.20 10.59
N ALA A 27 6.82 -13.88 11.55
CA ALA A 27 7.14 -15.28 11.78
C ALA A 27 6.59 -16.20 10.68
N PHE A 28 5.43 -15.90 10.10
CA PHE A 28 4.96 -16.62 8.90
C PHE A 28 5.99 -16.56 7.77
N ASN A 29 6.61 -15.39 7.53
CA ASN A 29 7.71 -15.29 6.58
C ASN A 29 8.98 -16.02 7.06
N ALA A 30 9.30 -15.99 8.36
CA ALA A 30 10.43 -16.71 8.93
C ALA A 30 10.30 -18.25 8.81
N MET A 31 9.08 -18.79 8.72
CA MET A 31 8.84 -20.23 8.46
C MET A 31 9.42 -20.71 7.12
N LEU A 32 9.70 -19.82 6.16
CA LEU A 32 10.43 -20.18 4.94
C LEU A 32 11.84 -20.71 5.23
N ASN A 33 12.43 -20.33 6.37
CA ASN A 33 13.75 -20.82 6.79
C ASN A 33 13.67 -22.19 7.51
N LEU A 34 12.46 -22.75 7.69
CA LEU A 34 12.22 -24.03 8.33
C LEU A 34 11.67 -25.04 7.32
N TYR A 35 12.33 -26.19 7.21
CA TYR A 35 11.84 -27.31 6.43
C TYR A 35 10.71 -28.04 7.17
N ASP A 36 9.73 -28.53 6.42
CA ASP A 36 8.69 -29.41 6.94
C ASP A 36 9.20 -30.84 7.20
N ALA A 37 8.30 -31.73 7.63
CA ALA A 37 8.62 -33.13 7.92
C ALA A 37 9.16 -33.91 6.70
N ASP A 38 8.88 -33.45 5.49
CA ASP A 38 9.36 -34.03 4.22
C ASP A 38 10.64 -33.35 3.72
N GLY A 39 11.20 -32.39 4.46
CA GLY A 39 12.37 -31.63 4.05
C GLY A 39 12.10 -30.56 2.98
N LYS A 40 10.85 -30.08 2.84
CA LYS A 40 10.46 -29.07 1.84
C LYS A 40 10.28 -27.68 2.44
N ILE A 41 10.52 -26.66 1.62
CA ILE A 41 10.28 -25.26 1.96
C ILE A 41 8.77 -24.98 1.96
N GLN A 42 8.29 -24.29 2.99
CA GLN A 42 6.87 -24.01 3.20
C GLN A 42 6.42 -22.74 2.44
N PHE A 43 6.47 -22.73 1.10
CA PHE A 43 6.18 -21.53 0.30
C PHE A 43 4.80 -20.90 0.52
N GLU A 44 3.78 -21.70 0.86
CA GLU A 44 2.44 -21.18 1.17
C GLU A 44 2.45 -20.24 2.39
N LYS A 45 3.40 -20.41 3.32
CA LYS A 45 3.57 -19.52 4.48
C LYS A 45 3.95 -18.10 4.09
N ASP A 46 4.63 -17.91 2.97
CA ASP A 46 4.93 -16.57 2.46
C ASP A 46 3.67 -15.84 1.94
N ARG A 47 2.74 -16.60 1.33
CA ARG A 47 1.45 -16.07 0.90
C ARG A 47 0.55 -15.73 2.09
N GLU A 48 0.56 -16.59 3.12
CA GLU A 48 -0.13 -16.32 4.39
C GLU A 48 0.43 -15.06 5.06
N ALA A 49 1.76 -14.92 5.10
CA ALA A 49 2.44 -13.72 5.61
C ALA A 49 2.02 -12.46 4.85
N ALA A 50 2.01 -12.50 3.51
CA ALA A 50 1.55 -11.38 2.69
C ALA A 50 0.09 -11.02 3.01
N HIS A 51 -0.80 -12.02 3.09
CA HIS A 51 -2.20 -11.79 3.37
C HIS A 51 -2.44 -11.17 4.76
N GLN A 52 -1.75 -11.67 5.80
CA GLN A 52 -1.82 -11.10 7.15
C GLN A 52 -1.25 -9.69 7.20
N TYR A 53 -0.11 -9.44 6.54
CA TYR A 53 0.46 -8.09 6.43
C TYR A 53 -0.54 -7.09 5.85
N PHE A 54 -1.32 -7.49 4.84
CA PHE A 54 -2.38 -6.62 4.31
C PHE A 54 -3.52 -6.38 5.30
N ARG A 55 -4.00 -7.44 5.96
CA ARG A 55 -5.15 -7.38 6.87
C ARG A 55 -4.85 -6.57 8.13
N GLU A 56 -3.69 -6.78 8.71
CA GLU A 56 -3.33 -6.30 10.05
C GLU A 56 -2.54 -4.99 10.01
N HIS A 57 -1.78 -4.74 8.94
CA HIS A 57 -0.96 -3.55 8.81
C HIS A 57 -1.43 -2.62 7.68
N VAL A 58 -1.37 -3.06 6.43
CA VAL A 58 -1.58 -2.16 5.28
C VAL A 58 -2.99 -1.54 5.28
N ASN A 59 -4.03 -2.36 5.39
CA ASN A 59 -5.41 -1.88 5.30
C ASN A 59 -5.77 -0.95 6.47
N GLN A 60 -5.24 -1.21 7.68
CA GLN A 60 -5.49 -0.38 8.86
C GLN A 60 -4.78 0.97 8.78
N ASN A 61 -3.65 1.04 8.08
CA ASN A 61 -2.81 2.23 7.97
C ASN A 61 -2.97 2.99 6.63
N THR A 62 -3.80 2.50 5.71
CA THR A 62 -4.14 3.23 4.48
C THR A 62 -5.23 4.27 4.77
N VAL A 63 -5.13 5.46 4.21
CA VAL A 63 -6.17 6.49 4.29
C VAL A 63 -7.36 6.07 3.41
N PHE A 64 -8.56 6.14 3.96
CA PHE A 64 -9.80 5.93 3.22
C PHE A 64 -10.31 7.28 2.67
N PHE A 65 -10.72 7.27 1.42
CA PHE A 65 -11.41 8.38 0.75
C PHE A 65 -12.76 7.86 0.25
N HIS A 66 -13.79 8.71 0.26
CA HIS A 66 -15.14 8.34 -0.17
C HIS A 66 -15.20 8.04 -1.67
N ASP A 67 -14.42 8.76 -2.47
CA ASP A 67 -14.27 8.51 -3.89
C ASP A 67 -12.88 8.94 -4.43
N VAL A 68 -12.65 8.66 -5.71
CA VAL A 68 -11.40 8.99 -6.40
C VAL A 68 -11.23 10.51 -6.54
N ASP A 69 -12.33 11.26 -6.64
CA ASP A 69 -12.23 12.71 -6.81
C ASP A 69 -11.74 13.38 -5.53
N GLU A 70 -12.32 13.02 -4.39
CA GLU A 70 -11.87 13.46 -3.07
C GLU A 70 -10.40 13.10 -2.83
N LYS A 71 -10.00 11.88 -3.19
CA LYS A 71 -8.61 11.43 -3.06
C LYS A 71 -7.66 12.31 -3.86
N LEU A 72 -7.91 12.47 -5.16
CA LEU A 72 -7.02 13.24 -6.03
C LEU A 72 -6.99 14.71 -5.64
N ASP A 73 -8.13 15.30 -5.26
CA ASP A 73 -8.19 16.69 -4.80
C ASP A 73 -7.42 16.89 -3.51
N TYR A 74 -7.52 15.97 -2.55
CA TYR A 74 -6.72 15.98 -1.34
C TYR A 74 -5.22 15.89 -1.65
N LEU A 75 -4.81 14.95 -2.50
CA LEU A 75 -3.41 14.74 -2.83
C LEU A 75 -2.79 15.92 -3.56
N ILE A 76 -3.53 16.59 -4.44
CA ILE A 76 -3.07 17.83 -5.10
C ILE A 76 -3.01 18.98 -4.08
N LYS A 77 -4.09 19.19 -3.32
CA LYS A 77 -4.21 20.32 -2.38
C LYS A 77 -3.11 20.30 -1.32
N GLU A 78 -2.80 19.13 -0.79
CA GLU A 78 -1.78 18.95 0.25
C GLU A 78 -0.36 18.72 -0.34
N ASN A 79 -0.16 18.95 -1.64
CA ASN A 79 1.13 18.85 -2.35
C ASN A 79 1.78 17.46 -2.31
N TYR A 80 0.98 16.40 -2.28
CA TYR A 80 1.47 15.03 -2.47
C TYR A 80 1.61 14.65 -3.94
N TYR A 81 0.69 15.12 -4.78
CA TYR A 81 0.72 14.93 -6.24
C TYR A 81 0.93 16.27 -6.96
N GLU A 82 1.71 16.23 -8.03
CA GLU A 82 1.90 17.37 -8.94
C GLU A 82 0.65 17.55 -9.82
N ARG A 83 0.07 18.75 -9.77
CA ARG A 83 -1.13 19.09 -10.53
C ARG A 83 -0.88 19.00 -12.03
N GLU A 84 0.32 19.40 -12.45
CA GLU A 84 0.75 19.50 -13.84
C GLU A 84 0.75 18.15 -14.56
N VAL A 85 0.93 17.04 -13.84
CA VAL A 85 0.82 15.69 -14.40
C VAL A 85 -0.64 15.35 -14.69
N LEU A 86 -1.55 15.69 -13.79
CA LEU A 86 -2.97 15.32 -13.89
C LEU A 86 -3.73 16.22 -14.86
N ASP A 87 -3.37 17.51 -14.95
CA ASP A 87 -4.03 18.50 -15.82
C ASP A 87 -3.82 18.21 -17.32
N GLN A 88 -2.87 17.32 -17.68
CA GLN A 88 -2.67 16.83 -19.05
C GLN A 88 -3.78 15.88 -19.51
N TYR A 89 -4.59 15.36 -18.60
CA TYR A 89 -5.62 14.37 -18.89
C TYR A 89 -6.98 14.82 -18.38
N SER A 90 -8.04 14.41 -19.06
CA SER A 90 -9.38 14.61 -18.51
C SER A 90 -9.55 13.80 -17.21
N ARG A 91 -10.30 14.37 -16.25
CA ARG A 91 -10.57 13.70 -14.97
C ARG A 91 -11.22 12.32 -15.16
N ASN A 92 -12.13 12.19 -16.13
CA ASN A 92 -12.78 10.94 -16.46
C ASN A 92 -11.80 9.88 -16.98
N PHE A 93 -10.80 10.28 -17.77
CA PHE A 93 -9.75 9.37 -18.21
C PHE A 93 -8.95 8.83 -17.03
N VAL A 94 -8.50 9.71 -16.13
CA VAL A 94 -7.73 9.32 -14.93
C VAL A 94 -8.53 8.33 -14.06
N LYS A 95 -9.82 8.62 -13.81
CA LYS A 95 -10.71 7.71 -13.09
C LYS A 95 -10.83 6.36 -13.78
N SER A 96 -11.05 6.34 -15.10
CA SER A 96 -11.17 5.10 -15.86
C SER A 96 -9.87 4.27 -15.87
N LEU A 97 -8.70 4.94 -15.84
CA LEU A 97 -7.40 4.29 -15.77
C LEU A 97 -7.21 3.62 -14.40
N LEU A 98 -7.53 4.34 -13.31
CA LEU A 98 -7.52 3.79 -11.96
C LEU A 98 -8.48 2.60 -11.87
N ASP A 99 -9.73 2.74 -12.30
CA ASP A 99 -10.71 1.66 -12.31
C ASP A 99 -10.18 0.42 -13.06
N ARG A 100 -9.54 0.63 -14.22
CA ARG A 100 -8.91 -0.45 -14.99
C ARG A 100 -7.77 -1.12 -14.24
N ALA A 101 -6.92 -0.35 -13.55
CA ALA A 101 -5.83 -0.89 -12.75
C ALA A 101 -6.35 -1.71 -11.56
N TYR A 102 -7.31 -1.17 -10.80
CA TYR A 102 -7.94 -1.85 -9.66
C TYR A 102 -8.75 -3.09 -10.08
N ALA A 103 -9.36 -3.08 -11.28
CA ALA A 103 -10.06 -4.24 -11.82
C ALA A 103 -9.14 -5.46 -12.06
N LYS A 104 -7.81 -5.27 -12.12
CA LYS A 104 -6.86 -6.38 -12.17
C LYS A 104 -6.75 -7.15 -10.86
N LYS A 105 -7.27 -6.61 -9.75
CA LYS A 105 -7.25 -7.24 -8.43
C LYS A 105 -5.84 -7.75 -8.08
N PHE A 106 -4.83 -6.92 -8.30
CA PHE A 106 -3.44 -7.31 -8.12
C PHE A 106 -3.18 -7.79 -6.69
N ARG A 107 -2.36 -8.83 -6.55
CA ARG A 107 -1.91 -9.35 -5.27
C ARG A 107 -0.41 -9.55 -5.36
N PHE A 108 0.31 -9.04 -4.36
CA PHE A 108 1.73 -9.34 -4.27
C PHE A 108 1.91 -10.86 -4.10
N PRO A 109 2.77 -11.50 -4.92
CA PRO A 109 2.98 -12.93 -4.85
C PRO A 109 3.79 -13.33 -3.62
N THR A 110 4.50 -12.38 -3.00
CA THR A 110 5.38 -12.62 -1.86
C THR A 110 5.22 -11.56 -0.77
N PHE A 111 5.47 -11.95 0.48
CA PHE A 111 5.47 -11.00 1.61
C PHE A 111 6.54 -9.93 1.41
N LEU A 112 7.76 -10.33 1.05
CA LEU A 112 8.86 -9.39 0.88
C LEU A 112 8.58 -8.33 -0.18
N GLY A 113 7.91 -8.71 -1.28
CA GLY A 113 7.50 -7.76 -2.32
C GLY A 113 6.52 -6.71 -1.80
N ALA A 114 5.49 -7.15 -1.07
CA ALA A 114 4.54 -6.24 -0.43
C ALA A 114 5.23 -5.35 0.61
N PHE A 115 6.01 -5.95 1.51
CA PHE A 115 6.72 -5.26 2.57
C PHE A 115 7.65 -4.18 2.02
N LYS A 116 8.45 -4.49 0.99
CA LYS A 116 9.34 -3.51 0.35
C LYS A 116 8.56 -2.38 -0.31
N TYR A 117 7.48 -2.68 -1.04
CA TYR A 117 6.65 -1.65 -1.64
C TYR A 117 6.11 -0.66 -0.60
N TYR A 118 5.49 -1.16 0.47
CA TYR A 118 4.87 -0.31 1.49
C TYR A 118 5.87 0.37 2.43
N THR A 119 7.07 -0.19 2.61
CA THR A 119 8.09 0.44 3.44
C THR A 119 8.87 1.52 2.69
N SER A 120 9.14 1.33 1.39
CA SER A 120 10.11 2.15 0.65
C SER A 120 9.58 2.88 -0.60
N TYR A 121 8.43 2.50 -1.17
CA TYR A 121 7.97 3.04 -2.46
C TYR A 121 6.64 3.78 -2.40
N THR A 122 5.66 3.24 -1.67
CA THR A 122 4.32 3.82 -1.63
C THR A 122 4.35 5.22 -1.02
N LEU A 123 3.54 6.12 -1.55
CA LEU A 123 3.37 7.44 -0.94
C LEU A 123 2.78 7.32 0.47
N LYS A 124 3.37 8.07 1.40
CA LYS A 124 2.91 8.21 2.79
C LYS A 124 2.56 9.65 3.08
N THR A 125 1.76 9.87 4.13
CA THR A 125 1.64 11.19 4.74
C THR A 125 3.02 11.73 5.13
N PHE A 126 3.19 13.06 5.18
CA PHE A 126 4.49 13.66 5.50
C PHE A 126 5.04 13.27 6.87
N ASP A 127 4.16 12.96 7.83
CA ASP A 127 4.55 12.42 9.14
C ASP A 127 4.92 10.92 9.12
N GLY A 128 4.83 10.27 7.96
CA GLY A 128 5.17 8.87 7.72
C GLY A 128 4.18 7.85 8.28
N LYS A 129 3.06 8.29 8.87
CA LYS A 129 2.17 7.41 9.66
C LYS A 129 1.16 6.63 8.83
N ARG A 130 0.71 7.18 7.70
CA ARG A 130 -0.35 6.56 6.89
C ARG A 130 0.03 6.43 5.43
N TYR A 131 -0.49 5.41 4.77
CA TYR A 131 -0.34 5.20 3.33
C TYR A 131 -1.42 5.98 2.57
N LEU A 132 -1.00 6.70 1.54
CA LEU A 132 -1.89 7.44 0.63
C LEU A 132 -2.14 6.70 -0.69
N GLU A 133 -1.32 5.69 -0.96
CA GLU A 133 -1.36 4.88 -2.18
C GLU A 133 -1.43 3.38 -1.89
N ARG A 134 -2.04 2.67 -2.84
CA ARG A 134 -1.84 1.25 -3.13
C ARG A 134 -0.98 1.12 -4.39
N PHE A 135 -0.59 -0.12 -4.72
CA PHE A 135 0.26 -0.41 -5.87
C PHE A 135 -0.33 0.12 -7.18
N GLU A 136 -1.64 -0.07 -7.37
CA GLU A 136 -2.36 0.37 -8.56
C GLU A 136 -2.31 1.90 -8.75
N ASP A 137 -2.37 2.68 -7.66
CA ASP A 137 -2.27 4.14 -7.72
C ASP A 137 -0.90 4.58 -8.26
N ARG A 138 0.17 4.01 -7.70
CA ARG A 138 1.55 4.31 -8.12
C ARG A 138 1.77 3.96 -9.58
N VAL A 139 1.29 2.80 -10.02
CA VAL A 139 1.37 2.38 -11.43
C VAL A 139 0.67 3.37 -12.33
N CYS A 140 -0.54 3.82 -11.97
CA CYS A 140 -1.28 4.81 -12.75
C CYS A 140 -0.55 6.16 -12.81
N MET A 141 -0.06 6.66 -11.69
CA MET A 141 0.66 7.94 -11.67
C MET A 141 1.96 7.88 -12.48
N VAL A 142 2.73 6.79 -12.36
CA VAL A 142 3.91 6.58 -13.21
C VAL A 142 3.54 6.56 -14.69
N ALA A 143 2.47 5.86 -15.05
CA ALA A 143 2.00 5.81 -16.44
C ALA A 143 1.58 7.19 -16.97
N LEU A 144 0.82 7.96 -16.18
CA LEU A 144 0.38 9.31 -16.55
C LEU A 144 1.57 10.26 -16.73
N THR A 145 2.54 10.22 -15.81
CA THR A 145 3.77 11.02 -15.90
C THR A 145 4.58 10.69 -17.14
N LEU A 146 4.76 9.40 -17.46
CA LEU A 146 5.60 8.97 -18.58
C LEU A 146 4.91 9.13 -19.95
N ALA A 147 3.58 9.04 -20.01
CA ALA A 147 2.84 9.15 -21.26
C ALA A 147 2.75 10.60 -21.78
N ALA A 148 2.77 11.59 -20.87
CA ALA A 148 2.86 13.02 -21.19
C ALA A 148 1.82 13.59 -22.20
N GLY A 149 0.56 13.11 -22.14
CA GLY A 149 -0.58 13.62 -22.91
C GLY A 149 -1.09 12.67 -23.99
#